data_AF-A0A7M7HNV1-F1
#
_entry.id   AF-A0A7M7HNV1-F1
#
_cell.length_a   1.000
_cell.length_b   1.000
_cell.length_c   1.000
_cell.angle_alpha   90.00
_cell.angle_beta   90.00
_cell.angle_gamma   90.00
#
_symmetry.space_group_name_H-M   'P 1'
#
loop_
_entity.id
_entity.type
_entity.pdbx_description
1 polymer ?
#
loop_
_entity_poly.entity_id
_entity_poly.type
_entity_poly.pdbx_seq_one_letter_code
_entity_poly.pdbx_strand_id
1 'polypeptide(L)'
;MKVFIFMVVLVHAVTSSPVPSSSQYCLPMNQADYESRERNGHLVYPNQDAFALQSFNLSDADIGRIETSSCPYDGVSSPQNCPTGAKPSASEPVNSNQDGTCPWTYVECFDPDRIPMSISMAQCQCSACLDPYSHEADPDLRCQPIFHNMKVLRKTQCVDGLYRYEKETVKVPVACGCMRQRVA
;
A
#
# COMPACT_ATOMS: atom_id res chain seq x y z
N MET A 1 76.46 8.76 -5.77
CA MET A 1 75.31 7.85 -5.61
C MET A 1 74.04 8.68 -5.73
N LYS A 2 73.36 8.64 -6.88
CA LYS A 2 72.12 9.40 -7.13
C LYS A 2 70.97 8.39 -7.14
N VAL A 3 70.11 8.46 -6.13
CA VAL A 3 68.94 7.61 -5.99
C VAL A 3 67.82 8.20 -6.87
N PHE A 4 67.43 7.48 -7.92
CA PHE A 4 66.27 7.83 -8.72
C PHE A 4 65.03 7.20 -8.08
N ILE A 5 64.14 8.05 -7.55
CA ILE A 5 62.84 7.64 -7.01
C ILE A 5 61.85 7.61 -8.19
N PHE A 6 61.46 6.41 -8.63
CA PHE A 6 60.35 6.22 -9.55
C PHE A 6 59.03 6.32 -8.77
N MET A 7 58.32 7.44 -8.89
CA MET A 7 56.94 7.57 -8.43
C MET A 7 56.02 6.81 -9.38
N VAL A 8 55.64 5.59 -9.00
CA VAL A 8 54.59 4.83 -9.69
C VAL A 8 53.24 5.44 -9.32
N VAL A 9 52.65 6.20 -10.24
CA VAL A 9 51.27 6.68 -10.11
C VAL A 9 50.34 5.52 -10.44
N LEU A 10 49.86 4.83 -9.40
CA LEU A 10 48.78 3.87 -9.50
C LEU A 10 47.48 4.63 -9.79
N VAL A 11 47.14 4.76 -11.07
CA VAL A 11 45.80 5.15 -11.50
C VAL A 11 44.88 3.97 -11.22
N HIS A 12 44.22 3.97 -10.06
CA HIS A 12 43.10 3.08 -9.85
C HIS A 12 42.01 3.50 -10.83
N ALA A 13 41.82 2.71 -11.88
CA ALA A 13 40.59 2.73 -12.64
C ALA A 13 39.48 2.35 -11.65
N VAL A 14 38.77 3.35 -11.13
CA VAL A 14 37.50 3.15 -10.45
C VAL A 14 36.57 2.61 -11.51
N THR A 15 36.47 1.29 -11.58
CA THR A 15 35.40 0.63 -12.32
C THR A 15 34.12 1.03 -11.60
N SER A 16 33.49 2.12 -12.06
CA SER A 16 32.13 2.42 -11.68
C SER A 16 31.29 1.25 -12.18
N SER A 17 30.97 0.34 -11.27
CA SER A 17 29.90 -0.63 -11.48
C SER A 17 28.72 0.13 -12.07
N PRO A 18 28.10 -0.35 -13.15
CA PRO A 18 26.92 0.30 -13.68
C PRO A 18 25.89 0.36 -12.57
N VAL A 19 25.59 1.58 -12.12
CA VAL A 19 24.42 1.85 -11.28
C VAL A 19 23.24 1.27 -12.05
N PRO A 20 22.42 0.36 -11.47
CA PRO A 20 21.23 -0.13 -12.17
C PRO A 20 20.38 1.08 -12.51
N SER A 21 20.24 1.34 -13.81
CA SER A 21 19.57 2.53 -14.30
C SER A 21 18.13 2.53 -13.78
N SER A 22 17.79 3.55 -13.00
CA SER A 22 16.42 3.95 -12.77
C SER A 22 15.72 4.16 -14.11
N SER A 23 14.74 3.32 -14.46
CA SER A 23 13.62 3.54 -15.41
C SER A 23 13.08 2.24 -15.99
N GLN A 24 12.39 1.42 -15.18
CA GLN A 24 11.52 0.35 -15.72
C GLN A 24 10.04 0.75 -15.62
N TYR A 25 9.74 1.95 -16.09
CA TYR A 25 8.38 2.35 -16.49
C TYR A 25 8.10 1.79 -17.89
N CYS A 26 6.83 1.75 -18.36
CA CYS A 26 6.44 1.39 -19.73
C CYS A 26 7.02 2.39 -20.74
N LEU A 27 8.32 2.25 -20.96
CA LEU A 27 9.24 2.87 -21.90
C LEU A 27 9.44 4.39 -21.88
N PRO A 28 10.64 4.86 -22.26
CA PRO A 28 10.87 6.21 -22.72
C PRO A 28 10.18 6.37 -24.08
N MET A 29 9.06 7.10 -24.09
CA MET A 29 8.44 7.61 -25.30
C MET A 29 9.30 8.76 -25.84
N ASN A 30 9.60 8.78 -27.15
CA ASN A 30 10.19 9.98 -27.73
C ASN A 30 9.13 11.09 -27.80
N GLN A 31 9.58 12.34 -27.93
CA GLN A 31 8.69 13.52 -27.93
C GLN A 31 7.60 13.45 -29.02
N ALA A 32 7.92 12.89 -30.20
CA ALA A 32 6.97 12.79 -31.30
C ALA A 32 5.84 11.79 -31.00
N ASP A 33 6.16 10.69 -30.30
CA ASP A 33 5.16 9.72 -29.85
C ASP A 33 4.26 10.33 -28.77
N TYR A 34 4.81 11.16 -27.87
CA TYR A 34 4.03 11.89 -26.86
C TYR A 34 3.03 12.85 -27.54
N GLU A 35 3.52 13.69 -28.45
CA GLU A 35 2.68 14.65 -29.18
C GLU A 35 1.63 13.97 -30.07
N SER A 36 1.97 12.84 -30.68
CA SER A 36 1.02 12.02 -31.44
C SER A 36 -0.10 11.52 -30.53
N ARG A 37 0.20 11.09 -29.30
CA ARG A 37 -0.79 10.64 -28.33
C ARG A 37 -1.68 11.75 -27.79
N GLU A 38 -1.13 12.92 -27.50
CA GLU A 38 -1.93 14.10 -27.14
C GLU A 38 -2.94 14.44 -28.25
N ARG A 39 -2.52 14.37 -29.52
CA ARG A 39 -3.43 14.61 -30.66
C ARG A 39 -4.44 13.48 -30.87
N ASN A 40 -4.01 12.22 -30.74
CA ASN A 40 -4.78 11.05 -31.16
C ASN A 40 -5.37 10.24 -30.00
N GLY A 41 -5.27 10.71 -28.75
CA GLY A 41 -5.72 9.97 -27.56
C GLY A 41 -7.19 9.54 -27.63
N HIS A 42 -8.04 10.35 -28.27
CA HIS A 42 -9.44 10.05 -28.54
C HIS A 42 -9.67 8.82 -29.44
N LEU A 43 -8.70 8.44 -30.27
CA LEU A 43 -8.75 7.23 -31.12
C LEU A 43 -8.35 5.97 -30.35
N VAL A 44 -7.52 6.12 -29.31
CA VAL A 44 -7.01 5.01 -28.48
C VAL A 44 -8.02 4.66 -27.37
N TYR A 45 -8.79 5.64 -26.91
CA TYR A 45 -9.91 5.46 -25.98
C TYR A 45 -11.23 5.82 -26.66
N PRO A 46 -11.69 5.03 -27.64
CA PRO A 46 -12.93 5.32 -28.35
C PRO A 46 -14.12 5.09 -27.41
N ASN A 47 -14.64 6.20 -26.88
CA ASN A 47 -15.98 6.32 -26.30
C ASN A 47 -16.33 5.39 -25.12
N GLN A 48 -15.98 5.80 -23.90
CA GLN A 48 -16.93 5.97 -22.77
C GLN A 48 -16.39 7.12 -21.89
N ASP A 49 -17.19 7.66 -20.98
CA ASP A 49 -16.73 8.58 -19.92
C ASP A 49 -15.67 7.88 -19.06
N ALA A 50 -14.44 7.81 -19.58
CA ALA A 50 -13.29 7.36 -18.84
C ALA A 50 -12.87 8.56 -18.01
N PHE A 51 -13.13 8.50 -16.70
CA PHE A 51 -12.47 9.38 -15.76
C PHE A 51 -10.98 9.23 -16.00
N ALA A 52 -10.36 10.24 -16.62
CA ALA A 52 -8.93 10.38 -16.54
C ALA A 52 -8.63 10.36 -15.04
N LEU A 53 -7.98 9.29 -14.56
CA LEU A 53 -7.43 9.29 -13.22
C LEU A 53 -6.44 10.44 -13.23
N GLN A 54 -6.82 11.54 -12.57
CA GLN A 54 -5.92 12.65 -12.33
C GLN A 54 -4.66 12.02 -11.75
N SER A 55 -3.52 12.21 -12.43
CA SER A 55 -2.25 11.72 -11.94
C SER A 55 -2.09 12.24 -10.52
N PHE A 56 -2.22 11.36 -9.53
CA PHE A 56 -1.92 11.72 -8.16
C PHE A 56 -0.47 12.20 -8.16
N ASN A 57 -0.21 13.35 -7.53
CA ASN A 57 1.15 13.83 -7.37
C ASN A 57 1.89 12.78 -6.55
N LEU A 58 2.73 12.00 -7.24
CA LEU A 58 3.63 11.06 -6.62
C LEU A 58 4.69 11.89 -5.89
N SER A 59 4.76 11.74 -4.57
CA SER A 59 5.87 12.30 -3.81
C SER A 59 7.15 11.50 -4.09
N ASP A 60 8.32 12.06 -3.80
CA ASP A 60 9.58 11.31 -3.90
C ASP A 60 9.59 10.04 -3.01
N ALA A 61 8.78 10.02 -1.94
CA ALA A 61 8.53 8.84 -1.12
C ALA A 61 7.70 7.77 -1.84
N ASP A 62 6.83 8.15 -2.78
CA ASP A 62 6.07 7.23 -3.63
C ASP A 62 6.91 6.72 -4.82
N ILE A 63 7.83 7.56 -5.31
CA ILE A 63 8.73 7.26 -6.45
C ILE A 63 9.87 6.30 -6.03
N GLY A 64 10.16 6.19 -4.73
CA GLY A 64 11.24 5.37 -4.18
C GLY A 64 10.86 3.98 -3.62
N ARG A 65 9.56 3.63 -3.57
CA ARG A 65 9.14 2.31 -3.05
C ARG A 65 9.23 1.23 -4.14
N ILE A 66 10.45 0.71 -4.35
CA ILE A 66 10.65 -0.60 -5.01
C ILE A 66 10.83 -1.65 -3.91
N GLU A 67 9.74 -2.03 -3.23
CA GLU A 67 9.76 -3.22 -2.38
C GLU A 67 8.43 -3.95 -2.55
N THR A 68 8.51 -5.27 -2.69
CA THR A 68 7.42 -6.24 -2.87
C THR A 68 6.09 -5.86 -2.21
N SER A 69 4.96 -6.22 -2.85
CA SER A 69 3.61 -5.99 -2.30
C SER A 69 3.53 -6.35 -0.82
N SER A 70 3.24 -5.37 0.04
CA SER A 70 3.24 -5.52 1.49
C SER A 70 1.81 -5.44 2.01
N CYS A 71 1.04 -6.51 1.82
CA CYS A 71 -0.35 -6.58 2.27
C CYS A 71 -0.49 -7.68 3.33
N PRO A 72 -0.46 -7.34 4.63
CA PRO A 72 -0.64 -8.32 5.70
C PRO A 72 -2.05 -8.91 5.62
N TYR A 73 -2.14 -10.14 5.13
CA TYR A 73 -3.38 -10.73 4.66
C TYR A 73 -4.00 -11.63 5.72
N ASP A 74 -4.76 -11.04 6.63
CA ASP A 74 -5.77 -11.72 7.47
C ASP A 74 -6.64 -10.72 8.28
N GLY A 75 -6.17 -9.48 8.48
CA GLY A 75 -6.87 -8.45 9.25
C GLY A 75 -6.87 -8.73 10.76
N VAL A 76 -6.11 -9.73 11.22
CA VAL A 76 -6.04 -10.14 12.62
C VAL A 76 -4.65 -9.75 13.14
N SER A 77 -4.57 -8.89 14.17
CA SER A 77 -3.29 -8.73 14.87
C SER A 77 -3.11 -9.80 15.93
N SER A 78 -1.85 -10.12 16.24
CA SER A 78 -1.51 -10.81 17.48
C SER A 78 -1.95 -9.95 18.67
N PRO A 79 -2.55 -10.53 19.74
CA PRO A 79 -3.17 -9.79 20.86
C PRO A 79 -2.21 -8.96 21.73
N GLN A 80 -0.96 -8.74 21.30
CA GLN A 80 0.08 -8.04 22.04
C GLN A 80 -0.26 -6.56 22.33
N ASN A 81 -1.16 -5.95 21.55
CA ASN A 81 -1.51 -4.52 21.67
C ASN A 81 -2.97 -4.26 22.05
N CYS A 82 -3.67 -5.25 22.63
CA CYS A 82 -5.06 -5.07 23.07
C CYS A 82 -5.13 -4.21 24.35
N PRO A 83 -5.89 -3.10 24.39
CA PRO A 83 -5.98 -2.21 25.56
C PRO A 83 -6.91 -2.76 26.65
N THR A 84 -6.66 -3.99 27.09
CA THR A 84 -7.47 -4.69 28.09
C THR A 84 -7.38 -3.97 29.44
N GLY A 85 -8.52 -3.76 30.11
CA GLY A 85 -8.64 -3.08 31.39
C GLY A 85 -8.46 -1.55 31.31
N ALA A 86 -8.07 -1.02 30.15
CA ALA A 86 -7.90 0.41 29.95
C ALA A 86 -9.22 1.04 29.49
N LYS A 87 -9.67 2.06 30.24
CA LYS A 87 -10.82 2.85 29.83
C LYS A 87 -10.42 3.83 28.72
N PRO A 88 -11.21 3.95 27.63
CA PRO A 88 -10.99 4.98 26.62
C PRO A 88 -10.98 6.38 27.23
N SER A 89 -10.15 7.27 26.67
CA SER A 89 -10.15 8.68 27.07
C SER A 89 -11.50 9.31 26.74
N ALA A 90 -11.96 10.27 27.56
CA ALA A 90 -13.18 11.04 27.28
C ALA A 90 -12.94 12.12 26.20
N SER A 91 -12.28 11.75 25.09
CA SER A 91 -11.99 12.67 23.98
C SER A 91 -13.21 12.87 23.09
N GLU A 92 -13.50 14.13 22.76
CA GLU A 92 -14.49 14.51 21.74
C GLU A 92 -13.77 14.95 20.46
N PRO A 93 -14.17 14.47 19.27
CA PRO A 93 -15.20 13.46 19.03
C PRO A 93 -14.71 12.03 19.33
N VAL A 94 -15.65 11.14 19.64
CA VAL A 94 -15.38 9.70 19.83
C VAL A 94 -14.68 9.12 18.61
N ASN A 95 -13.57 8.43 18.84
CA ASN A 95 -12.82 7.71 17.82
C ASN A 95 -13.26 6.25 17.77
N SER A 96 -13.95 5.84 16.69
CA SER A 96 -14.48 4.48 16.57
C SER A 96 -13.43 3.37 16.61
N ASN A 97 -12.20 3.63 16.15
CA ASN A 97 -11.14 2.62 16.09
C ASN A 97 -10.35 2.47 17.39
N GLN A 98 -10.46 3.45 18.31
CA GLN A 98 -9.79 3.45 19.61
C GLN A 98 -10.76 3.21 20.78
N ASP A 99 -11.95 3.81 20.71
CA ASP A 99 -12.91 3.83 21.81
C ASP A 99 -13.97 2.71 21.71
N GLY A 100 -13.95 1.95 20.60
CA GLY A 100 -14.84 0.82 20.39
C GLY A 100 -14.45 -0.42 21.22
N THR A 101 -15.41 -1.33 21.41
CA THR A 101 -15.22 -2.60 22.14
C THR A 101 -14.35 -3.62 21.38
N CYS A 102 -14.03 -3.37 20.12
CA CYS A 102 -13.14 -4.19 19.31
C CYS A 102 -12.21 -3.25 18.54
N PRO A 103 -11.18 -2.70 19.21
CA PRO A 103 -10.36 -1.63 18.65
C PRO A 103 -9.43 -2.14 17.55
N TRP A 104 -9.05 -1.24 16.64
CA TRP A 104 -8.18 -1.55 15.51
C TRP A 104 -7.24 -0.40 15.16
N THR A 105 -6.12 -0.76 14.54
CA THR A 105 -5.21 0.18 13.88
C THR A 105 -5.30 0.02 12.38
N TYR A 106 -4.76 0.98 11.62
CA TYR A 106 -4.59 0.83 10.18
C TYR A 106 -3.13 0.53 9.85
N VAL A 107 -2.95 -0.44 8.97
CA VAL A 107 -1.68 -0.73 8.31
C VAL A 107 -1.81 -0.44 6.82
N GLU A 108 -0.77 0.14 6.24
CA GLU A 108 -0.74 0.46 4.82
C GLU A 108 -0.45 -0.81 4.00
N CYS A 109 -1.39 -1.22 3.12
CA CYS A 109 -1.16 -2.24 2.10
C CYS A 109 -0.75 -1.58 0.79
N PHE A 110 0.55 -1.65 0.50
CA PHE A 110 1.13 -1.06 -0.70
C PHE A 110 1.31 -2.11 -1.81
N ASP A 111 0.87 -1.75 -3.01
CA ASP A 111 0.91 -2.58 -4.20
C ASP A 111 1.15 -1.69 -5.42
N PRO A 112 2.40 -1.65 -5.96
CA PRO A 112 2.76 -0.74 -7.04
C PRO A 112 2.08 -1.08 -8.38
N ASP A 113 1.47 -2.26 -8.49
CA ASP A 113 0.79 -2.74 -9.69
C ASP A 113 -0.74 -2.63 -9.55
N ARG A 114 -1.24 -1.81 -8.62
CA ARG A 114 -2.68 -1.62 -8.37
C ARG A 114 -3.03 -0.14 -8.25
N ILE A 115 -4.23 0.25 -8.68
CA ILE A 115 -4.82 1.56 -8.38
C ILE A 115 -6.08 1.37 -7.51
N PRO A 116 -6.17 2.00 -6.31
CA PRO A 116 -5.10 2.76 -5.66
C PRO A 116 -3.94 1.86 -5.19
N MET A 117 -2.72 2.39 -5.22
CA MET A 117 -1.51 1.65 -4.82
C MET A 117 -1.48 1.40 -3.31
N SER A 118 -1.83 2.41 -2.53
CA SER A 118 -1.97 2.32 -1.08
C SER A 118 -3.43 2.10 -0.68
N ILE A 119 -3.67 1.10 0.16
CA ILE A 119 -4.97 0.83 0.79
C ILE A 119 -4.75 0.71 2.30
N SER A 120 -5.46 1.51 3.09
CA SER A 120 -5.49 1.34 4.55
C SER A 120 -6.27 0.08 4.93
N MET A 121 -5.62 -0.85 5.60
CA MET A 121 -6.20 -2.11 6.07
C MET A 121 -6.35 -2.08 7.59
N ALA A 122 -7.56 -2.33 8.10
CA ALA A 122 -7.82 -2.46 9.52
C ALA A 122 -7.19 -3.73 10.08
N GLN A 123 -6.53 -3.59 11.23
CA GLN A 123 -5.92 -4.68 11.98
C GLN A 123 -6.49 -4.70 13.40
N CYS A 124 -7.26 -5.74 13.72
CA CYS A 124 -7.94 -5.82 15.02
C CYS A 124 -6.91 -6.05 16.13
N GLN A 125 -6.92 -5.22 17.18
CA GLN A 125 -5.94 -5.30 18.28
C GLN A 125 -6.22 -6.45 19.25
N CYS A 126 -7.47 -6.90 19.32
CA CYS A 126 -7.94 -7.92 20.26
C CYS A 126 -8.53 -9.12 19.51
N SER A 127 -8.49 -10.31 20.13
CA SER A 127 -9.13 -11.52 19.60
C SER A 127 -10.56 -11.71 20.13
N ALA A 128 -10.83 -11.19 21.33
CA ALA A 128 -12.13 -11.08 21.97
C ALA A 128 -12.53 -9.60 22.07
N CYS A 129 -13.81 -9.34 22.29
CA CYS A 129 -14.26 -7.97 22.52
C CYS A 129 -14.02 -7.54 23.95
N LEU A 130 -13.80 -6.25 24.16
CA LEU A 130 -13.76 -5.65 25.48
C LEU A 130 -15.18 -5.41 25.97
N ASP A 131 -15.50 -5.90 27.16
CA ASP A 131 -16.77 -5.62 27.83
C ASP A 131 -16.86 -4.11 28.15
N PRO A 132 -17.98 -3.44 27.85
CA PRO A 132 -18.10 -1.99 27.97
C PRO A 132 -18.03 -1.46 29.41
N TYR A 133 -18.14 -2.33 30.42
CA TYR A 133 -18.13 -1.93 31.83
C TYR A 133 -16.82 -2.28 32.54
N SER A 134 -16.37 -3.53 32.39
CA SER A 134 -15.14 -4.04 32.98
C SER A 134 -13.90 -3.70 32.15
N HIS A 135 -14.06 -3.41 30.85
CA HIS A 135 -12.98 -3.23 29.88
C HIS A 135 -12.08 -4.47 29.71
N GLU A 136 -12.47 -5.61 30.27
CA GLU A 136 -11.80 -6.88 30.14
C GLU A 136 -12.31 -7.63 28.89
N ALA A 137 -11.54 -8.62 28.43
CA ALA A 137 -11.95 -9.45 27.30
C ALA A 137 -13.17 -10.33 27.66
N ASP A 138 -14.26 -10.17 26.93
CA ASP A 138 -15.46 -11.02 26.98
C ASP A 138 -15.20 -12.32 26.19
N PRO A 139 -15.13 -13.49 26.85
CA PRO A 139 -14.85 -14.76 26.19
C PRO A 139 -15.94 -15.19 25.21
N ASP A 140 -17.18 -14.71 25.35
CA ASP A 140 -18.33 -15.10 24.53
C ASP A 140 -18.44 -14.29 23.23
N LEU A 141 -17.60 -13.25 23.09
CA LEU A 141 -17.55 -12.38 21.93
C LEU A 141 -16.20 -12.48 21.21
N ARG A 142 -16.23 -12.36 19.88
CA ARG A 142 -15.04 -12.38 19.03
C ARG A 142 -14.88 -11.03 18.36
N CYS A 143 -13.70 -10.45 18.50
CA CYS A 143 -13.29 -9.28 17.74
C CYS A 143 -12.77 -9.76 16.39
N GLN A 144 -13.44 -9.36 15.30
CA GLN A 144 -13.18 -9.87 13.95
C GLN A 144 -13.14 -8.73 12.92
N PRO A 145 -12.31 -8.85 11.87
CA PRO A 145 -12.27 -7.86 10.81
C PRO A 145 -13.56 -7.86 9.99
N ILE A 146 -14.06 -6.67 9.67
CA ILE A 146 -15.18 -6.43 8.77
C ILE A 146 -14.60 -6.14 7.39
N PHE A 147 -14.98 -6.95 6.41
CA PHE A 147 -14.44 -6.85 5.05
C PHE A 147 -15.38 -6.13 4.09
N HIS A 148 -14.80 -5.31 3.23
CA HIS A 148 -15.45 -4.70 2.08
C HIS A 148 -14.82 -5.17 0.77
N ASN A 149 -15.62 -5.36 -0.27
CA ASN A 149 -15.16 -5.72 -1.60
C ASN A 149 -14.88 -4.44 -2.42
N MET A 150 -13.63 -4.03 -2.47
CA MET A 150 -13.20 -2.83 -3.18
C MET A 150 -12.86 -3.16 -4.64
N LYS A 151 -13.35 -2.35 -5.58
CA LYS A 151 -12.95 -2.42 -7.00
C LYS A 151 -11.63 -1.68 -7.18
N VAL A 152 -10.67 -2.33 -7.82
CA VAL A 152 -9.34 -1.78 -8.08
C VAL A 152 -8.95 -2.03 -9.54
N LEU A 153 -7.98 -1.28 -10.03
CA LEU A 153 -7.37 -1.51 -11.34
C LEU A 153 -6.03 -2.21 -11.16
N ARG A 154 -5.88 -3.42 -11.72
CA ARG A 154 -4.63 -4.18 -11.72
C ARG A 154 -3.85 -3.88 -12.99
N LYS A 155 -2.61 -3.47 -12.83
CA LYS A 155 -1.63 -3.35 -13.91
C LYS A 155 -1.27 -4.74 -14.39
N THR A 156 -1.39 -5.00 -15.69
CA THR A 156 -1.21 -6.34 -16.26
C THR A 156 0.02 -6.38 -17.17
N GLN A 157 -0.10 -5.81 -18.36
CA GLN A 157 0.92 -5.86 -19.39
C GLN A 157 1.22 -4.47 -19.95
N CYS A 158 2.43 -4.32 -20.51
CA CYS A 158 2.80 -3.18 -21.32
C CYS A 158 2.51 -3.51 -22.78
N VAL A 159 1.65 -2.74 -23.45
CA VAL A 159 1.40 -2.85 -24.90
C VAL A 159 1.68 -1.51 -25.53
N ASP A 160 2.54 -1.48 -26.53
CA ASP A 160 2.92 -0.27 -27.26
C ASP A 160 3.39 0.88 -26.36
N GLY A 161 4.07 0.61 -25.24
CA GLY A 161 4.51 1.65 -24.30
C GLY A 161 3.37 2.28 -23.48
N LEU A 162 2.27 1.55 -23.28
CA LEU A 162 1.17 1.89 -22.38
C LEU A 162 0.91 0.73 -21.42
N TYR A 163 0.67 1.05 -20.15
CA TYR A 163 0.19 0.06 -19.19
C TYR A 163 -1.27 -0.25 -19.43
N ARG A 164 -1.58 -1.54 -19.57
CA ARG A 164 -2.95 -2.04 -19.60
C ARG A 164 -3.41 -2.37 -18.18
N TYR A 165 -4.61 -1.91 -17.84
CA TYR A 165 -5.24 -2.17 -16.56
C TYR A 165 -6.51 -2.99 -16.73
N GLU A 166 -6.75 -3.91 -15.80
CA GLU A 166 -7.97 -4.71 -15.71
C GLU A 166 -8.67 -4.49 -14.37
N LYS A 167 -9.99 -4.64 -14.34
CA LYS A 167 -10.77 -4.51 -13.10
C LYS A 167 -10.59 -5.76 -12.24
N GLU A 168 -10.17 -5.58 -11.00
CA GLU A 168 -10.09 -6.63 -9.99
C GLU A 168 -10.97 -6.24 -8.78
N THR A 169 -11.37 -7.23 -7.98
CA THR A 169 -12.03 -6.99 -6.69
C THR A 169 -11.15 -7.52 -5.58
N VAL A 170 -10.76 -6.66 -4.64
CA VAL A 170 -9.95 -7.03 -3.49
C VAL A 170 -10.78 -6.94 -2.21
N LYS A 171 -10.56 -7.89 -1.29
CA LYS A 171 -11.23 -7.96 0.00
C LYS A 171 -10.41 -7.16 1.01
N VAL A 172 -10.93 -6.02 1.46
CA VAL A 172 -10.24 -5.07 2.34
C VAL A 172 -10.86 -5.12 3.73
N PRO A 173 -10.10 -5.40 4.81
CA PRO A 173 -10.60 -5.19 6.16
C PRO A 173 -10.70 -3.67 6.39
N VAL A 174 -11.92 -3.16 6.57
CA VAL A 174 -12.17 -1.70 6.71
C VAL A 174 -12.34 -1.28 8.16
N ALA A 175 -12.67 -2.22 9.04
CA ALA A 175 -12.86 -2.01 10.47
C ALA A 175 -12.78 -3.36 11.19
N CYS A 176 -12.90 -3.33 12.51
CA CYS A 176 -13.15 -4.51 13.31
C CYS A 176 -14.48 -4.37 14.06
N GLY A 177 -15.13 -5.49 14.33
CA GLY A 177 -16.43 -5.51 15.00
C GLY A 177 -16.62 -6.72 15.91
N CYS A 178 -17.54 -6.56 16.86
CA CYS A 178 -17.90 -7.60 17.81
C CYS A 178 -18.94 -8.55 17.25
N MET A 179 -18.57 -9.83 17.21
CA MET A 179 -19.41 -10.92 16.73
C MET A 179 -19.71 -11.87 17.89
N ARG A 180 -20.96 -12.32 17.98
CA ARG A 180 -21.33 -13.43 18.87
C ARG A 180 -20.64 -14.70 18.41
N GLN A 181 -20.20 -15.53 19.36
CA GLN A 181 -19.76 -16.88 18.99
C GLN A 181 -20.90 -17.65 18.32
N ARG A 182 -20.58 -18.34 17.23
CA ARG A 182 -21.50 -19.30 16.62
C ARG A 182 -21.42 -20.58 17.44
N VAL A 183 -22.53 -20.95 18.06
CA VAL A 183 -22.67 -22.29 18.64
C VAL A 183 -22.84 -23.26 17.48
N ALA A 184 -21.98 -24.28 17.40
CA ALA A 184 -22.06 -25.34 16.40
C ALA A 184 -23.18 -26.34 16.75
#